data_AF-A0A7Y2Q023-F1
#
_entry.id   AF-A0A7Y2Q023-F1
#
_cell.length_a   1.000
_cell.length_b   1.000
_cell.length_c   1.000
_cell.angle_alpha   90.00
_cell.angle_beta   90.00
_cell.angle_gamma   90.00
#
_symmetry.space_group_name_H-M   'P 1'
#
loop_
_entity.id
_entity.type
_entity.pdbx_description
1 polymer ?
#
loop_
_entity_poly.entity_id
_entity_poly.type
_entity_poly.pdbx_seq_one_letter_code
_entity_poly.pdbx_strand_id
1 'polypeptide(L)'
;MALLALIKDNQDIHGQNGYINSIRNKITAQPISDITDPQGNQYIDLVLEGGVVWGLALIGYTYTLEQAGIRFLNLAGTSAGAINAIVLAALGQSSDTKSEELLAIFNQMDLKHFVDGGVLAKELTADIEQKDSPFFAMFPKLVGLLGLGKFSKNKLGINPGRYFENWLEGILNQHNVSTTAQLFKKLENKNLKIREMSKRKYPVLDQIRFENSFKTNELAIIASDITTESKIIFPQMGYLYWKNPLETHPKHYVRASMSVPLFFEPVRINKIPEKREEFWQVLTGFEGNPPEVAYLVDGGVISNFPIDVFHSRDSIPLCPTFGVKLDISRKKASTVDSISDYLTALVKTTIHTNDYTFLLNNDDYKQLITYIDTSQKYVPNNKNKSNNILRRILGPVIN
;
A
#
# COMPACT_ATOMS: atom_id res chain seq x y z
N MET A 1 -11.78 -16.07 -21.53
CA MET A 1 -12.07 -16.31 -20.10
C MET A 1 -11.62 -15.11 -19.31
N ALA A 2 -12.43 -14.64 -18.35
CA ALA A 2 -12.00 -13.61 -17.41
C ALA A 2 -10.85 -14.14 -16.55
N LEU A 3 -9.93 -13.26 -16.16
CA LEU A 3 -8.75 -13.60 -15.35
C LEU A 3 -9.09 -14.35 -14.05
N LEU A 4 -10.19 -13.97 -13.39
CA LEU A 4 -10.64 -14.63 -12.18
C LEU A 4 -11.04 -16.10 -12.42
N ALA A 5 -11.75 -16.40 -13.51
CA ALA A 5 -12.11 -17.77 -13.86
C ALA A 5 -10.87 -18.63 -14.09
N LEU A 6 -9.88 -18.05 -14.79
CA LEU A 6 -8.58 -18.66 -15.00
C LEU A 6 -7.87 -19.01 -13.68
N ILE A 7 -7.87 -18.11 -12.69
CA ILE A 7 -7.34 -18.37 -11.35
C ILE A 7 -8.10 -19.49 -10.64
N LYS A 8 -9.44 -19.43 -10.64
CA LYS A 8 -10.30 -20.42 -9.97
C LYS A 8 -10.16 -21.84 -10.54
N ASP A 9 -10.00 -21.96 -11.85
CA ASP A 9 -9.91 -23.26 -12.53
C ASP A 9 -8.52 -23.90 -12.41
N ASN A 10 -7.51 -23.16 -11.92
CA ASN A 10 -6.15 -23.65 -11.82
C ASN A 10 -5.98 -24.65 -10.65
N GLN A 11 -5.65 -25.90 -10.99
CA GLN A 11 -5.49 -26.99 -10.03
C GLN A 11 -4.29 -26.82 -9.08
N ASP A 12 -3.22 -26.13 -9.50
CA ASP A 12 -2.08 -25.82 -8.62
C ASP A 12 -2.48 -24.83 -7.52
N ILE A 13 -3.54 -24.05 -7.75
CA ILE A 13 -4.05 -23.01 -6.85
C ILE A 13 -5.15 -23.57 -5.95
N HIS A 14 -6.24 -24.02 -6.57
CA HIS A 14 -7.50 -24.40 -5.91
C HIS A 14 -7.75 -25.90 -5.85
N GLY A 15 -6.91 -26.72 -6.49
CA GLY A 15 -7.03 -28.17 -6.44
C GLY A 15 -6.94 -28.70 -5.01
N GLN A 16 -7.32 -29.96 -4.78
CA GLN A 16 -7.24 -30.57 -3.44
C GLN A 16 -5.83 -30.49 -2.84
N ASN A 17 -4.79 -30.66 -3.67
CA ASN A 17 -3.38 -30.49 -3.31
C ASN A 17 -2.82 -29.12 -3.69
N GLY A 18 -3.67 -28.16 -4.06
CA GLY A 18 -3.29 -26.81 -4.43
C GLY A 18 -2.77 -26.02 -3.24
N TYR A 19 -2.04 -24.94 -3.52
CA TYR A 19 -1.36 -24.19 -2.46
C TYR A 19 -2.33 -23.56 -1.46
N ILE A 20 -3.54 -23.16 -1.86
CA ILE A 20 -4.53 -22.55 -0.94
C ILE A 20 -4.94 -23.55 0.14
N ASN A 21 -5.22 -24.79 -0.24
CA ASN A 21 -5.54 -25.86 0.71
C ASN A 21 -4.34 -26.23 1.58
N SER A 22 -3.13 -26.23 1.02
CA SER A 22 -1.90 -26.44 1.79
C SER A 22 -1.71 -25.37 2.88
N ILE A 23 -1.88 -24.09 2.54
CA ILE A 23 -1.81 -22.98 3.51
C ILE A 23 -2.91 -23.14 4.56
N ARG A 24 -4.16 -23.37 4.13
CA ARG A 24 -5.31 -23.54 5.03
C ARG A 24 -5.04 -24.66 6.05
N ASN A 25 -4.58 -25.83 5.60
CA ASN A 25 -4.27 -26.96 6.47
C ASN A 25 -3.16 -26.61 7.48
N LYS A 26 -2.10 -25.92 7.04
CA LYS A 26 -1.01 -25.48 7.92
C LYS A 26 -1.53 -24.53 9.01
N ILE A 27 -2.28 -23.50 8.63
CA ILE A 27 -2.76 -22.50 9.60
C ILE A 27 -3.88 -23.05 10.49
N THR A 28 -4.62 -24.07 10.06
CA THR A 28 -5.58 -24.78 10.93
C THR A 28 -4.85 -25.63 11.97
N ALA A 29 -3.78 -26.33 11.57
CA ALA A 29 -2.98 -27.13 12.50
C ALA A 29 -2.17 -26.26 13.48
N GLN A 30 -1.66 -25.12 13.00
CA GLN A 30 -0.89 -24.16 13.77
C GLN A 30 -1.43 -22.75 13.50
N PRO A 31 -2.40 -22.27 14.30
CA PRO A 31 -2.93 -20.93 14.16
C PRO A 31 -1.83 -19.87 14.22
N ILE A 32 -1.91 -18.90 13.32
CA ILE A 32 -0.95 -17.80 13.17
C ILE A 32 -1.41 -16.52 13.87
N SER A 33 -2.67 -16.47 14.32
CA SER A 33 -3.28 -15.30 14.93
C SER A 33 -4.13 -15.66 16.14
N ASP A 34 -4.06 -14.81 17.16
CA ASP A 34 -4.95 -14.90 18.32
C ASP A 34 -6.34 -14.37 17.99
N ILE A 35 -6.50 -13.57 16.93
CA ILE A 35 -7.79 -13.00 16.54
C ILE A 35 -8.50 -13.95 15.57
N THR A 36 -9.74 -14.31 15.87
CA THR A 36 -10.56 -15.22 15.05
C THR A 36 -12.02 -14.79 15.01
N ASP A 37 -12.74 -15.22 13.97
CA ASP A 37 -14.20 -15.09 13.87
C ASP A 37 -14.92 -16.43 14.09
N PRO A 38 -16.27 -16.48 14.08
CA PRO A 38 -17.04 -17.73 14.21
C PRO A 38 -16.82 -18.73 13.06
N GLN A 39 -16.35 -18.27 11.90
CA GLN A 39 -16.03 -19.09 10.73
C GLN A 39 -14.63 -19.71 10.82
N GLY A 40 -13.84 -19.34 11.84
CA GLY A 40 -12.48 -19.82 12.05
C GLY A 40 -11.44 -19.10 11.20
N ASN A 41 -11.79 -17.99 10.54
CA ASN A 41 -10.83 -17.17 9.83
C ASN A 41 -9.85 -16.52 10.81
N GLN A 42 -8.63 -16.29 10.35
CA GLN A 42 -7.53 -15.73 11.15
C GLN A 42 -7.19 -14.34 10.66
N TYR A 43 -6.95 -13.40 11.57
CA TYR A 43 -6.78 -12.00 11.19
C TYR A 43 -5.33 -11.56 11.31
N ILE A 44 -4.86 -10.77 10.35
CA ILE A 44 -3.51 -10.22 10.31
C ILE A 44 -3.57 -8.73 9.96
N ASP A 45 -2.53 -7.99 10.33
CA ASP A 45 -2.32 -6.63 9.83
C ASP A 45 -1.57 -6.72 8.50
N LEU A 46 -2.06 -6.06 7.46
CA LEU A 46 -1.49 -6.16 6.11
C LEU A 46 -0.77 -4.88 5.73
N VAL A 47 0.51 -4.99 5.39
CA VAL A 47 1.34 -3.88 4.90
C VAL A 47 1.79 -4.13 3.47
N LEU A 48 1.48 -3.19 2.58
CA LEU A 48 1.74 -3.28 1.14
C LEU A 48 2.77 -2.23 0.70
N GLU A 49 3.89 -2.67 0.14
CA GLU A 49 4.92 -1.78 -0.40
C GLU A 49 4.44 -0.96 -1.61
N GLY A 50 4.96 0.26 -1.75
CA GLY A 50 4.79 1.09 -2.93
C GLY A 50 5.60 0.65 -4.15
N GLY A 51 5.16 1.05 -5.34
CA GLY A 51 5.81 0.71 -6.62
C GLY A 51 4.97 1.13 -7.83
N VAL A 52 5.60 1.27 -9.01
CA VAL A 52 4.99 1.99 -10.14
C VAL A 52 4.16 1.10 -11.10
N VAL A 53 4.40 -0.22 -11.15
CA VAL A 53 3.82 -1.07 -12.23
C VAL A 53 3.27 -2.43 -11.75
N TRP A 54 3.53 -2.86 -10.52
CA TRP A 54 3.25 -4.24 -10.07
C TRP A 54 2.09 -4.39 -9.08
N GLY A 55 1.14 -3.43 -9.07
CA GLY A 55 -0.04 -3.49 -8.21
C GLY A 55 -0.85 -4.79 -8.34
N LEU A 56 -0.83 -5.44 -9.51
CA LEU A 56 -1.46 -6.75 -9.72
C LEU A 56 -0.81 -7.88 -8.90
N ALA A 57 0.48 -7.81 -8.62
CA ALA A 57 1.15 -8.86 -7.86
C ALA A 57 0.77 -8.81 -6.37
N LEU A 58 0.57 -7.59 -5.84
CA LEU A 58 -0.01 -7.39 -4.50
C LEU A 58 -1.41 -8.01 -4.39
N ILE A 59 -2.20 -7.98 -5.48
CA ILE A 59 -3.54 -8.58 -5.51
C ILE A 59 -3.46 -10.10 -5.48
N GLY A 60 -2.49 -10.72 -6.16
CA GLY A 60 -2.27 -12.16 -6.07
C GLY A 60 -1.96 -12.62 -4.65
N TYR A 61 -1.18 -11.83 -3.92
CA TYR A 61 -0.87 -12.06 -2.51
C TYR A 61 -2.12 -11.96 -1.62
N THR A 62 -2.87 -10.86 -1.72
CA THR A 62 -4.09 -10.69 -0.90
C THR A 62 -5.16 -11.72 -1.25
N TYR A 63 -5.31 -12.08 -2.52
CA TYR A 63 -6.17 -13.17 -2.97
C TYR A 63 -5.80 -14.49 -2.29
N THR A 64 -4.53 -14.87 -2.35
CA THR A 64 -4.03 -16.12 -1.77
C THR A 64 -4.32 -16.20 -0.26
N LEU A 65 -4.00 -15.15 0.49
CA LEU A 65 -4.26 -15.09 1.93
C LEU A 65 -5.76 -15.22 2.22
N GLU A 66 -6.58 -14.45 1.50
CA GLU A 66 -8.02 -14.42 1.75
C GLU A 66 -8.70 -15.76 1.45
N GLN A 67 -8.34 -16.38 0.32
CA GLN A 67 -8.83 -17.71 -0.01
C GLN A 67 -8.35 -18.77 0.98
N ALA A 68 -7.17 -18.61 1.59
CA ALA A 68 -6.67 -19.54 2.59
C ALA A 68 -7.36 -19.42 3.97
N GLY A 69 -8.27 -18.46 4.16
CA GLY A 69 -8.96 -18.23 5.44
C GLY A 69 -8.28 -17.17 6.32
N ILE A 70 -7.40 -16.36 5.75
CA ILE A 70 -6.79 -15.21 6.41
C ILE A 70 -7.60 -13.95 6.07
N ARG A 71 -7.75 -13.02 7.00
CA ARG A 71 -8.47 -11.76 6.84
C ARG A 71 -7.60 -10.61 7.27
N PHE A 72 -7.88 -9.43 6.71
CA PHE A 72 -7.09 -8.23 6.96
C PHE A 72 -7.81 -7.39 7.99
N LEU A 73 -7.19 -7.24 9.15
CA LEU A 73 -7.65 -6.38 10.23
C LEU A 73 -7.21 -4.95 9.90
N ASN A 74 -5.96 -4.62 10.17
CA ASN A 74 -5.41 -3.32 9.80
C ASN A 74 -4.79 -3.36 8.40
N LEU A 75 -4.85 -2.23 7.70
CA LEU A 75 -4.42 -2.10 6.31
C LEU A 75 -3.46 -0.93 6.17
N ALA A 76 -2.27 -1.15 5.63
CA ALA A 76 -1.33 -0.07 5.33
C ALA A 76 -0.76 -0.18 3.93
N GLY A 77 -0.46 0.97 3.35
CA GLY A 77 0.31 1.01 2.13
C GLY A 77 0.78 2.39 1.72
N THR A 78 1.75 2.36 0.83
CA THR A 78 2.32 3.54 0.17
C THR A 78 2.09 3.41 -1.33
N SER A 79 1.78 4.49 -2.06
CA SER A 79 1.77 4.46 -3.53
C SER A 79 0.79 3.39 -4.07
N ALA A 80 1.22 2.44 -4.91
CA ALA A 80 0.36 1.33 -5.35
C ALA A 80 -0.18 0.45 -4.20
N GLY A 81 0.55 0.31 -3.09
CA GLY A 81 0.08 -0.34 -1.87
C GLY A 81 -1.06 0.43 -1.22
N ALA A 82 -1.03 1.77 -1.25
CA ALA A 82 -2.11 2.62 -0.75
C ALA A 82 -3.42 2.45 -1.54
N ILE A 83 -3.33 2.26 -2.87
CA ILE A 83 -4.51 1.94 -3.69
C ILE A 83 -5.14 0.62 -3.23
N ASN A 84 -4.33 -0.43 -3.07
CA ASN A 84 -4.82 -1.73 -2.63
C ASN A 84 -5.45 -1.64 -1.23
N ALA A 85 -4.78 -0.99 -0.29
CA ALA A 85 -5.25 -0.82 1.09
C ALA A 85 -6.58 -0.07 1.14
N ILE A 86 -6.74 1.06 0.42
CA ILE A 86 -7.99 1.82 0.49
C ILE A 86 -9.15 1.11 -0.22
N VAL A 87 -8.88 0.41 -1.33
CA VAL A 87 -9.92 -0.32 -2.05
C VAL A 87 -10.37 -1.51 -1.20
N LEU A 88 -9.46 -2.27 -0.60
CA LEU A 88 -9.79 -3.31 0.38
C LEU A 88 -10.62 -2.76 1.55
N ALA A 89 -10.27 -1.59 2.09
CA ALA A 89 -11.04 -0.96 3.15
C ALA A 89 -12.44 -0.53 2.71
N ALA A 90 -12.63 -0.14 1.45
CA ALA A 90 -13.92 0.32 0.93
C ALA A 90 -14.87 -0.83 0.54
N LEU A 91 -14.32 -1.94 0.03
CA LEU A 91 -15.09 -3.07 -0.49
C LEU A 91 -15.98 -3.73 0.59
N GLY A 92 -15.52 -3.81 1.84
CA GLY A 92 -16.28 -4.45 2.91
C GLY A 92 -15.60 -4.40 4.26
N GLN A 93 -16.17 -5.10 5.24
CA GLN A 93 -15.59 -5.25 6.57
C GLN A 93 -14.41 -6.24 6.54
N SER A 94 -13.64 -6.29 7.62
CA SER A 94 -12.48 -7.19 7.74
C SER A 94 -12.84 -8.67 7.56
N SER A 95 -14.04 -9.10 8.00
CA SER A 95 -14.56 -10.47 7.85
C SER A 95 -14.87 -10.87 6.40
N ASP A 96 -15.17 -9.89 5.54
CA ASP A 96 -15.66 -10.15 4.20
C ASP A 96 -14.52 -10.56 3.26
N THR A 97 -14.84 -11.41 2.28
CA THR A 97 -13.95 -11.71 1.17
C THR A 97 -14.04 -10.61 0.11
N LYS A 98 -12.94 -9.94 -0.20
CA LYS A 98 -12.84 -8.73 -1.01
C LYS A 98 -11.84 -8.86 -2.18
N SER A 99 -10.93 -9.81 -2.12
CA SER A 99 -9.83 -9.96 -3.09
C SER A 99 -10.29 -10.28 -4.51
N GLU A 100 -11.42 -10.98 -4.69
CA GLU A 100 -11.98 -11.27 -6.03
C GLU A 100 -12.48 -10.00 -6.72
N GLU A 101 -13.15 -9.14 -5.97
CA GLU A 101 -13.66 -7.86 -6.46
C GLU A 101 -12.51 -6.87 -6.68
N LEU A 102 -11.53 -6.84 -5.76
CA LEU A 102 -10.28 -6.12 -5.96
C LEU A 102 -9.60 -6.51 -7.28
N LEU A 103 -9.49 -7.82 -7.55
CA LEU A 103 -8.95 -8.31 -8.81
C LEU A 103 -9.79 -7.89 -10.02
N ALA A 104 -11.12 -7.93 -9.92
CA ALA A 104 -12.01 -7.51 -11.00
C ALA A 104 -11.85 -6.02 -11.32
N ILE A 105 -11.76 -5.16 -10.30
CA ILE A 105 -11.53 -3.71 -10.42
C ILE A 105 -10.20 -3.46 -11.15
N PHE A 106 -9.12 -4.09 -10.70
CA PHE A 106 -7.79 -3.88 -11.28
C PHE A 106 -7.64 -4.50 -12.67
N ASN A 107 -8.37 -5.57 -12.99
CA ASN A 107 -8.40 -6.12 -14.34
C ASN A 107 -9.09 -5.19 -15.36
N GLN A 108 -9.97 -4.30 -14.89
CA GLN A 108 -10.61 -3.27 -15.71
C GLN A 108 -9.83 -1.95 -15.73
N MET A 109 -8.78 -1.82 -14.91
CA MET A 109 -7.97 -0.62 -14.83
C MET A 109 -7.16 -0.42 -16.10
N ASP A 110 -7.29 0.75 -16.73
CA ASP A 110 -6.45 1.14 -17.86
C ASP A 110 -5.34 2.09 -17.40
N LEU A 111 -4.18 1.51 -17.09
CA LEU A 111 -2.99 2.24 -16.65
C LEU A 111 -2.52 3.29 -17.67
N LYS A 112 -2.83 3.13 -18.97
CA LYS A 112 -2.43 4.12 -19.98
C LYS A 112 -3.13 5.45 -19.79
N HIS A 113 -4.37 5.43 -19.30
CA HIS A 113 -5.14 6.63 -19.03
C HIS A 113 -4.72 7.32 -17.72
N PHE A 114 -3.97 6.64 -16.84
CA PHE A 114 -3.41 7.26 -15.63
C PHE A 114 -2.26 8.22 -15.97
N VAL A 115 -1.69 8.10 -17.18
CA VAL A 115 -0.78 9.07 -17.79
C VAL A 115 -1.62 10.10 -18.56
N ASP A 116 -2.27 10.99 -17.82
CA ASP A 116 -3.13 12.06 -18.34
C ASP A 116 -2.39 13.38 -18.63
N GLY A 117 -1.06 13.32 -18.61
CA GLY A 117 -0.16 14.37 -19.08
C GLY A 117 -0.08 14.44 -20.62
N GLY A 118 0.60 15.49 -21.10
CA GLY A 118 0.88 15.67 -22.53
C GLY A 118 1.83 14.61 -23.09
N VAL A 119 2.25 14.80 -24.35
CA VAL A 119 3.16 13.90 -25.10
C VAL A 119 4.36 13.46 -24.26
N LEU A 120 4.99 14.40 -23.54
CA LEU A 120 6.16 14.17 -22.73
C LEU A 120 5.96 13.14 -21.59
N ALA A 121 4.78 13.08 -20.98
CA ALA A 121 4.49 12.08 -19.95
C ALA A 121 4.37 10.67 -20.55
N LYS A 122 3.73 10.57 -21.73
CA LYS A 122 3.51 9.30 -22.44
C LYS A 122 4.81 8.71 -22.99
N GLU A 123 5.69 9.55 -23.55
CA GLU A 123 7.00 9.12 -24.03
C GLU A 123 7.86 8.59 -22.88
N LEU A 124 7.85 9.28 -21.73
CA LEU A 124 8.64 8.88 -20.58
C LEU A 124 8.19 7.54 -20.00
N THR A 125 6.88 7.25 -19.96
CA THR A 125 6.39 5.97 -19.46
C THR A 125 6.69 4.82 -20.41
N ALA A 126 6.53 5.03 -21.74
CA ALA A 126 6.83 4.02 -22.75
C ALA A 126 8.30 3.56 -22.70
N ASP A 127 9.21 4.48 -22.42
CA ASP A 127 10.64 4.23 -22.31
C ASP A 127 11.04 3.35 -21.10
N ILE A 128 10.15 3.19 -20.11
CA ILE A 128 10.53 2.75 -18.75
C ILE A 128 9.74 1.52 -18.29
N GLU A 129 8.69 1.12 -19.02
CA GLU A 129 7.93 -0.12 -18.81
C GLU A 129 8.78 -1.41 -18.79
N GLN A 130 10.04 -1.36 -19.24
CA GLN A 130 10.92 -2.54 -19.36
C GLN A 130 12.05 -2.63 -18.33
N LYS A 131 12.18 -1.68 -17.41
CA LYS A 131 13.28 -1.62 -16.43
C LYS A 131 12.89 -2.17 -15.05
N ASP A 132 13.85 -2.77 -14.36
CA ASP A 132 13.65 -3.44 -13.05
C ASP A 132 13.12 -2.49 -11.96
N SER A 133 13.52 -1.22 -11.99
CA SER A 133 12.99 -0.19 -11.07
C SER A 133 12.50 1.04 -11.85
N PRO A 134 11.24 1.04 -12.31
CA PRO A 134 10.69 2.10 -13.15
C PRO A 134 10.85 3.49 -12.55
N PHE A 135 10.51 3.69 -11.27
CA PHE A 135 10.65 4.98 -10.58
C PHE A 135 12.08 5.55 -10.68
N PHE A 136 13.08 4.77 -10.26
CA PHE A 136 14.48 5.20 -10.27
C PHE A 136 15.03 5.38 -11.69
N ALA A 137 14.46 4.69 -12.68
CA ALA A 137 14.81 4.93 -14.07
C ALA A 137 14.21 6.22 -14.65
N MET A 138 13.07 6.69 -14.13
CA MET A 138 12.46 7.96 -14.56
C MET A 138 13.16 9.16 -13.92
N PHE A 139 13.58 9.03 -12.67
CA PHE A 139 14.00 10.16 -11.85
C PHE A 139 15.12 11.01 -12.51
N PRO A 140 16.21 10.45 -13.05
CA PRO A 140 17.24 11.24 -13.71
C PRO A 140 16.74 11.98 -14.96
N LYS A 141 15.86 11.33 -15.75
CA LYS A 141 15.24 11.96 -16.92
C LYS A 141 14.37 13.15 -16.50
N LEU A 142 13.56 12.97 -15.45
CA LEU A 142 12.73 14.02 -14.87
C LEU A 142 13.58 15.19 -14.34
N VAL A 143 14.71 14.92 -13.70
CA VAL A 143 15.64 15.97 -13.28
C VAL A 143 16.26 16.67 -14.49
N GLY A 144 16.62 15.96 -15.55
CA GLY A 144 17.10 16.56 -16.81
C GLY A 144 16.10 17.56 -17.42
N LEU A 145 14.80 17.28 -17.30
CA LEU A 145 13.75 18.20 -17.75
C LEU A 145 13.68 19.51 -16.95
N LEU A 146 14.19 19.55 -15.69
CA LEU A 146 14.37 20.80 -14.94
C LEU A 146 15.35 21.72 -15.64
N GLY A 147 16.49 21.18 -16.11
CA GLY A 147 17.49 21.93 -16.87
C GLY A 147 16.97 22.48 -18.21
N LEU A 148 15.88 21.89 -18.74
CA LEU A 148 15.20 22.33 -19.95
C LEU A 148 14.02 23.28 -19.70
N GLY A 149 13.82 23.74 -18.45
CA GLY A 149 12.77 24.68 -18.09
C GLY A 149 11.34 24.12 -18.24
N LYS A 150 11.15 22.80 -18.14
CA LYS A 150 9.83 22.16 -18.29
C LYS A 150 8.95 22.23 -17.03
N PHE A 151 9.51 22.71 -15.92
CA PHE A 151 8.81 22.90 -14.65
C PHE A 151 8.76 24.37 -14.27
N SER A 152 7.74 24.74 -13.50
CA SER A 152 7.54 26.07 -12.97
C SER A 152 6.88 26.00 -11.60
N LYS A 153 6.78 27.12 -10.88
CA LYS A 153 6.05 27.20 -9.60
C LYS A 153 4.62 26.64 -9.68
N ASN A 154 3.98 26.78 -10.84
CA ASN A 154 2.61 26.32 -11.07
C ASN A 154 2.52 24.94 -11.74
N LYS A 155 3.66 24.35 -12.10
CA LYS A 155 3.74 23.05 -12.75
C LYS A 155 4.98 22.29 -12.27
N LEU A 156 4.80 21.51 -11.20
CA LEU A 156 5.87 20.76 -10.54
C LEU A 156 5.90 19.28 -10.97
N GLY A 157 4.92 18.85 -11.77
CA GLY A 157 4.83 17.52 -12.34
C GLY A 157 4.50 17.56 -13.84
N ILE A 158 4.86 16.50 -14.55
CA ILE A 158 4.52 16.37 -15.97
C ILE A 158 3.14 15.75 -16.19
N ASN A 159 2.60 15.10 -15.16
CA ASN A 159 1.35 14.34 -15.15
C ASN A 159 0.38 14.90 -14.08
N PRO A 160 -0.79 15.44 -14.45
CA PRO A 160 -1.74 16.00 -13.48
C PRO A 160 -2.36 14.99 -12.51
N GLY A 161 -2.58 13.74 -12.94
CA GLY A 161 -3.17 12.67 -12.12
C GLY A 161 -4.67 12.82 -11.84
N ARG A 162 -5.41 13.58 -12.68
CA ARG A 162 -6.86 13.78 -12.55
C ARG A 162 -7.65 12.55 -12.95
N TYR A 163 -7.23 11.85 -14.00
CA TYR A 163 -7.88 10.61 -14.41
C TYR A 163 -7.83 9.57 -13.30
N PHE A 164 -6.66 9.38 -12.69
CA PHE A 164 -6.49 8.50 -11.53
C PHE A 164 -7.40 8.89 -10.37
N GLU A 165 -7.43 10.18 -10.02
CA GLU A 165 -8.26 10.68 -8.91
C GLU A 165 -9.76 10.41 -9.16
N ASN A 166 -10.24 10.68 -10.38
CA ASN A 166 -11.63 10.44 -10.77
C ASN A 166 -11.96 8.94 -10.84
N TRP A 167 -11.03 8.12 -11.31
CA TRP A 167 -11.18 6.67 -11.32
C TRP A 167 -11.34 6.14 -9.88
N LEU A 168 -10.46 6.54 -8.96
CA LEU A 168 -10.54 6.11 -7.58
C LEU A 168 -11.81 6.63 -6.89
N GLU A 169 -12.21 7.87 -7.16
CA GLU A 169 -13.50 8.41 -6.73
C GLU A 169 -14.68 7.54 -7.19
N GLY A 170 -14.69 7.16 -8.48
CA GLY A 170 -15.71 6.29 -9.04
C GLY A 170 -15.82 4.96 -8.29
N ILE A 171 -14.69 4.29 -8.06
CA ILE A 171 -14.63 3.03 -7.30
C ILE A 171 -15.15 3.23 -5.87
N LEU A 172 -14.63 4.22 -5.13
CA LEU A 172 -15.03 4.44 -3.73
C LEU A 172 -16.52 4.78 -3.61
N ASN A 173 -17.04 5.64 -4.50
CA ASN A 173 -18.45 6.00 -4.53
C ASN A 173 -19.37 4.81 -4.86
N GLN A 174 -18.97 3.94 -5.81
CA GLN A 174 -19.70 2.72 -6.14
C GLN A 174 -19.84 1.78 -4.92
N HIS A 175 -18.89 1.82 -3.99
CA HIS A 175 -18.92 1.05 -2.74
C HIS A 175 -19.46 1.82 -1.53
N ASN A 176 -20.18 2.93 -1.78
CA ASN A 176 -20.79 3.81 -0.77
C ASN A 176 -19.78 4.50 0.16
N VAL A 177 -18.61 4.85 -0.36
CA VAL A 177 -17.55 5.56 0.36
C VAL A 177 -17.24 6.88 -0.36
N SER A 178 -18.02 7.91 -0.07
CA SER A 178 -17.80 9.29 -0.51
C SER A 178 -17.14 10.19 0.55
N THR A 179 -17.14 9.75 1.81
CA THR A 179 -16.54 10.48 2.94
C THR A 179 -15.71 9.58 3.83
N THR A 180 -14.75 10.15 4.55
CA THR A 180 -13.93 9.42 5.54
C THR A 180 -14.78 8.82 6.66
N ALA A 181 -15.87 9.46 7.06
CA ALA A 181 -16.82 8.87 8.01
C ALA A 181 -17.44 7.58 7.49
N GLN A 182 -17.79 7.50 6.20
CA GLN A 182 -18.31 6.27 5.58
C GLN A 182 -17.22 5.20 5.47
N LEU A 183 -15.97 5.59 5.19
CA LEU A 183 -14.83 4.68 5.21
C LEU A 183 -14.61 4.09 6.62
N PHE A 184 -14.70 4.90 7.67
CA PHE A 184 -14.58 4.42 9.05
C PHE A 184 -15.66 3.42 9.44
N LYS A 185 -16.90 3.58 8.94
CA LYS A 185 -17.94 2.57 9.13
C LYS A 185 -17.60 1.22 8.50
N LYS A 186 -16.88 1.21 7.37
CA LYS A 186 -16.40 -0.03 6.74
C LYS A 186 -15.31 -0.72 7.57
N LEU A 187 -14.55 0.07 8.32
CA LEU A 187 -13.47 -0.41 9.19
C LEU A 187 -13.97 -0.90 10.57
N GLU A 188 -15.27 -0.80 10.89
CA GLU A 188 -15.83 -1.39 12.10
C GLU A 188 -15.78 -2.93 12.05
N ASN A 189 -15.28 -3.54 13.12
CA ASN A 189 -15.23 -4.99 13.27
C ASN A 189 -16.50 -5.55 13.89
N LYS A 190 -16.88 -6.76 13.47
CA LYS A 190 -18.01 -7.50 14.04
C LYS A 190 -17.60 -8.92 14.38
N ASN A 191 -18.07 -9.42 15.52
CA ASN A 191 -17.97 -10.83 15.92
C ASN A 191 -16.54 -11.40 16.03
N LEU A 192 -15.53 -10.55 16.15
CA LEU A 192 -14.17 -10.99 16.43
C LEU A 192 -14.07 -11.46 17.89
N LYS A 193 -13.17 -12.40 18.15
CA LYS A 193 -12.80 -12.83 19.50
C LYS A 193 -11.33 -13.22 19.56
N ILE A 194 -10.82 -13.27 20.78
CA ILE A 194 -9.52 -13.88 21.06
C ILE A 194 -9.69 -15.40 21.16
N ARG A 195 -8.84 -16.11 20.41
CA ARG A 195 -8.72 -17.57 20.39
C ARG A 195 -8.29 -18.06 21.77
N GLU A 196 -9.00 -19.07 22.27
CA GLU A 196 -8.68 -19.76 23.52
C GLU A 196 -8.39 -18.81 24.69
N MET A 197 -9.23 -17.79 24.89
CA MET A 197 -9.05 -16.75 25.93
C MET A 197 -8.66 -17.31 27.31
N SER A 198 -9.27 -18.43 27.72
CA SER A 198 -9.00 -19.07 29.01
C SER A 198 -7.56 -19.61 29.18
N LYS A 199 -6.81 -19.78 28.09
CA LYS A 199 -5.42 -20.26 28.09
C LYS A 199 -4.39 -19.13 28.08
N ARG A 200 -4.82 -17.86 27.98
CA ARG A 200 -3.89 -16.73 27.91
C ARG A 200 -3.26 -16.45 29.27
N LYS A 201 -2.04 -15.89 29.23
CA LYS A 201 -1.30 -15.51 30.42
C LYS A 201 -1.97 -14.37 31.20
N TYR A 202 -2.63 -13.44 30.49
CA TYR A 202 -3.27 -12.25 31.07
C TYR A 202 -4.68 -12.01 30.48
N PRO A 203 -5.64 -12.91 30.72
CA PRO A 203 -6.92 -12.93 29.99
C PRO A 203 -7.77 -11.66 30.19
N VAL A 204 -7.78 -11.09 31.40
CA VAL A 204 -8.53 -9.85 31.69
C VAL A 204 -7.92 -8.66 30.95
N LEU A 205 -6.59 -8.52 30.98
CA LEU A 205 -5.89 -7.44 30.29
C LEU A 205 -6.04 -7.57 28.77
N ASP A 206 -5.92 -8.78 28.24
CA ASP A 206 -6.09 -9.07 26.82
C ASP A 206 -7.53 -8.79 26.36
N GLN A 207 -8.54 -9.09 27.17
CA GLN A 207 -9.94 -8.76 26.88
C GLN A 207 -10.15 -7.24 26.82
N ILE A 208 -9.64 -6.49 27.81
CA ILE A 208 -9.75 -5.02 27.84
C ILE A 208 -9.05 -4.41 26.61
N ARG A 209 -7.84 -4.89 26.29
CA ARG A 209 -7.10 -4.45 25.11
C ARG A 209 -7.87 -4.76 23.83
N PHE A 210 -8.42 -5.96 23.70
CA PHE A 210 -9.22 -6.35 22.56
C PHE A 210 -10.45 -5.45 22.36
N GLU A 211 -11.20 -5.21 23.42
CA GLU A 211 -12.39 -4.36 23.39
C GLU A 211 -12.07 -2.88 23.09
N ASN A 212 -10.84 -2.43 23.30
CA ASN A 212 -10.45 -1.05 23.02
C ASN A 212 -9.79 -0.89 21.65
N SER A 213 -8.89 -1.81 21.28
CA SER A 213 -8.06 -1.69 20.07
C SER A 213 -8.65 -2.38 18.85
N PHE A 214 -9.56 -3.35 19.01
CA PHE A 214 -10.05 -4.20 17.91
C PHE A 214 -11.52 -3.95 17.56
N LYS A 215 -12.14 -2.89 18.10
CA LYS A 215 -13.49 -2.44 17.69
C LYS A 215 -13.49 -1.89 16.25
N THR A 216 -12.40 -1.25 15.86
CA THR A 216 -12.23 -0.62 14.55
C THR A 216 -10.85 -0.95 14.02
N ASN A 217 -10.77 -1.22 12.73
CA ASN A 217 -9.52 -1.40 12.01
C ASN A 217 -8.85 -0.06 11.74
N GLU A 218 -7.53 -0.09 11.72
CA GLU A 218 -6.68 1.01 11.33
C GLU A 218 -6.38 0.94 9.82
N LEU A 219 -6.44 2.09 9.18
CA LEU A 219 -5.98 2.29 7.81
C LEU A 219 -4.83 3.30 7.83
N ALA A 220 -3.70 2.94 7.23
CA ALA A 220 -2.52 3.78 7.14
C ALA A 220 -2.09 3.98 5.69
N ILE A 221 -2.43 5.13 5.12
CA ILE A 221 -2.00 5.57 3.80
C ILE A 221 -0.85 6.57 3.97
N ILE A 222 0.34 6.21 3.50
CA ILE A 222 1.54 7.01 3.73
C ILE A 222 1.71 8.05 2.64
N ALA A 223 1.85 9.30 3.05
CA ALA A 223 2.24 10.42 2.19
C ALA A 223 3.40 11.18 2.84
N SER A 224 3.96 12.14 2.12
CA SER A 224 5.01 13.02 2.63
C SER A 224 4.60 14.47 2.44
N ASP A 225 4.65 15.26 3.50
CA ASP A 225 4.57 16.71 3.41
C ASP A 225 5.96 17.28 3.24
N ILE A 226 6.25 17.79 2.04
CA ILE A 226 7.58 18.36 1.74
C ILE A 226 7.69 19.83 2.17
N THR A 227 6.61 20.47 2.61
CA THR A 227 6.65 21.83 3.14
C THR A 227 7.17 21.85 4.58
N THR A 228 6.80 20.84 5.37
CA THR A 228 7.20 20.69 6.78
C THR A 228 8.12 19.49 7.03
N GLU A 229 8.56 18.83 5.95
CA GLU A 229 9.48 17.69 5.99
C GLU A 229 8.94 16.51 6.82
N SER A 230 7.63 16.26 6.75
CA SER A 230 6.93 15.36 7.67
C SER A 230 6.40 14.09 6.97
N LYS A 231 6.51 12.94 7.66
CA LYS A 231 5.78 11.71 7.30
C LYS A 231 4.31 11.87 7.70
N ILE A 232 3.40 11.64 6.76
CA ILE A 232 1.96 11.81 6.99
C ILE A 232 1.26 10.45 6.86
N ILE A 233 0.37 10.17 7.81
CA ILE A 233 -0.41 8.93 7.87
C ILE A 233 -1.89 9.28 7.76
N PHE A 234 -2.49 9.00 6.61
CA PHE A 234 -3.92 9.20 6.40
C PHE A 234 -4.73 7.94 6.68
N PRO A 235 -5.98 8.07 7.15
CA PRO A 235 -6.72 9.31 7.40
C PRO A 235 -6.44 9.98 8.77
N GLN A 236 -5.69 9.32 9.66
CA GLN A 236 -5.45 9.77 11.04
C GLN A 236 -4.99 11.23 11.13
N MET A 237 -4.03 11.63 10.28
CA MET A 237 -3.47 12.99 10.24
C MET A 237 -4.26 13.94 9.31
N GLY A 238 -5.47 13.57 8.85
CA GLY A 238 -6.30 14.44 8.01
C GLY A 238 -6.68 15.76 8.69
N TYR A 239 -6.70 15.78 10.02
CA TYR A 239 -6.88 16.98 10.84
C TYR A 239 -5.71 17.97 10.72
N LEU A 240 -4.62 17.68 10.02
CA LEU A 240 -3.64 18.72 9.70
C LEU A 240 -4.09 19.59 8.52
N TYR A 241 -4.89 19.04 7.61
CA TYR A 241 -5.08 19.62 6.28
C TYR A 241 -6.50 20.04 5.93
N TRP A 242 -7.50 19.34 6.48
CA TRP A 242 -8.91 19.60 6.15
C TRP A 242 -9.66 20.10 7.37
N LYS A 243 -10.54 21.10 7.17
CA LYS A 243 -11.40 21.64 8.24
C LYS A 243 -12.33 20.54 8.79
N ASN A 244 -12.96 19.80 7.89
CA ASN A 244 -13.86 18.68 8.19
C ASN A 244 -13.28 17.38 7.63
N PRO A 245 -12.30 16.75 8.30
CA PRO A 245 -11.62 15.56 7.76
C PRO A 245 -12.56 14.36 7.63
N LEU A 246 -13.61 14.27 8.46
CA LEU A 246 -14.63 13.22 8.34
C LEU A 246 -15.53 13.35 7.10
N GLU A 247 -15.69 14.56 6.57
CA GLU A 247 -16.44 14.84 5.34
C GLU A 247 -15.54 14.80 4.09
N THR A 248 -14.23 14.69 4.27
CA THR A 248 -13.26 14.67 3.18
C THR A 248 -13.40 13.37 2.40
N HIS A 249 -13.27 13.45 1.08
CA HIS A 249 -13.30 12.27 0.22
C HIS A 249 -11.98 11.48 0.35
N PRO A 250 -11.99 10.17 0.66
CA PRO A 250 -10.76 9.42 0.90
C PRO A 250 -9.80 9.31 -0.29
N LYS A 251 -10.29 9.53 -1.52
CA LYS A 251 -9.46 9.65 -2.74
C LYS A 251 -8.26 10.58 -2.56
N HIS A 252 -8.39 11.67 -1.79
CA HIS A 252 -7.33 12.65 -1.61
C HIS A 252 -6.12 12.07 -0.88
N TYR A 253 -6.33 11.11 0.03
CA TYR A 253 -5.26 10.44 0.77
C TYR A 253 -4.36 9.65 -0.17
N VAL A 254 -4.98 8.86 -1.06
CA VAL A 254 -4.23 8.06 -2.04
C VAL A 254 -3.70 8.93 -3.17
N ARG A 255 -4.42 9.99 -3.58
CA ARG A 255 -3.89 10.96 -4.55
C ARG A 255 -2.61 11.63 -4.03
N ALA A 256 -2.54 11.95 -2.74
CA ALA A 256 -1.31 12.40 -2.10
C ALA A 256 -0.24 11.29 -2.09
N SER A 257 -0.58 10.10 -1.60
CA SER A 257 0.31 8.93 -1.55
C SER A 257 0.82 8.46 -2.91
N MET A 258 0.18 8.85 -4.02
CA MET A 258 0.58 8.54 -5.40
C MET A 258 1.25 9.68 -6.16
N SER A 259 1.49 10.82 -5.49
CA SER A 259 2.09 12.01 -6.09
C SER A 259 3.61 11.87 -6.24
N VAL A 260 4.06 10.92 -7.06
CA VAL A 260 5.48 10.65 -7.30
C VAL A 260 6.16 11.95 -7.80
N PRO A 261 7.18 12.48 -7.08
CA PRO A 261 7.77 13.78 -7.41
C PRO A 261 8.24 13.90 -8.86
N LEU A 262 8.06 15.08 -9.44
CA LEU A 262 8.35 15.45 -10.84
C LEU A 262 7.53 14.70 -11.91
N PHE A 263 7.07 13.47 -11.63
CA PHE A 263 6.16 12.75 -12.51
C PHE A 263 4.72 13.26 -12.33
N PHE A 264 4.13 13.06 -11.15
CA PHE A 264 2.82 13.60 -10.81
C PHE A 264 2.92 15.01 -10.21
N GLU A 265 1.91 15.86 -10.47
CA GLU A 265 1.76 17.09 -9.71
C GLU A 265 1.53 16.78 -8.22
N PRO A 266 2.21 17.49 -7.30
CA PRO A 266 1.94 17.37 -5.87
C PRO A 266 0.51 17.80 -5.56
N VAL A 267 -0.10 17.18 -4.55
CA VAL A 267 -1.37 17.66 -4.01
C VAL A 267 -1.10 18.93 -3.22
N ARG A 268 -1.75 20.02 -3.60
CA ARG A 268 -1.61 21.33 -2.95
C ARG A 268 -2.83 21.59 -2.07
N ILE A 269 -2.60 21.87 -0.79
CA ILE A 269 -3.67 22.23 0.14
C ILE A 269 -3.43 23.65 0.61
N ASN A 270 -4.26 24.57 0.10
CA ASN A 270 -4.12 26.03 0.24
C ASN A 270 -5.07 26.66 1.26
N LYS A 271 -5.87 25.84 1.95
CA LYS A 271 -6.82 26.27 2.99
C LYS A 271 -6.61 25.47 4.26
N ILE A 272 -5.36 25.46 4.73
CA ILE A 272 -5.03 24.79 5.99
C ILE A 272 -5.79 25.48 7.12
N PRO A 273 -6.48 24.73 7.99
CA PRO A 273 -7.21 25.33 9.10
C PRO A 273 -6.25 26.04 10.07
N GLU A 274 -6.61 27.27 10.44
CA GLU A 274 -5.86 28.08 11.40
C GLU A 274 -5.85 27.46 12.81
N LYS A 275 -4.89 27.90 13.63
CA LYS A 275 -4.76 27.52 15.05
C LYS A 275 -4.58 26.01 15.25
N ARG A 276 -3.69 25.41 14.45
CA ARG A 276 -3.38 23.98 14.48
C ARG A 276 -1.90 23.68 14.76
N GLU A 277 -1.14 24.65 15.25
CA GLU A 277 0.28 24.55 15.60
C GLU A 277 0.55 23.33 16.50
N GLU A 278 -0.27 23.15 17.55
CA GLU A 278 -0.14 22.02 18.47
C GLU A 278 -0.35 20.66 17.80
N PHE A 279 -1.28 20.55 16.84
CA PHE A 279 -1.48 19.30 16.11
C PHE A 279 -0.26 18.95 15.25
N TRP A 280 0.35 19.96 14.61
CA TRP A 280 1.58 19.76 13.84
C TRP A 280 2.72 19.31 14.74
N GLN A 281 2.93 19.99 15.87
CA GLN A 281 3.96 19.62 16.83
C GLN A 281 3.77 18.20 17.36
N VAL A 282 2.56 17.84 17.78
CA VAL A 282 2.26 16.51 18.37
C VAL A 282 2.34 15.39 17.33
N LEU A 283 1.82 15.61 16.11
CA LEU A 283 1.73 14.54 15.10
C LEU A 283 2.98 14.39 14.25
N THR A 284 3.78 15.45 14.10
CA THR A 284 4.93 15.47 13.17
C THR A 284 6.24 15.92 13.82
N GLY A 285 6.20 16.56 14.99
CA GLY A 285 7.36 17.21 15.60
C GLY A 285 7.69 18.58 15.02
N PHE A 286 6.92 19.09 14.06
CA PHE A 286 7.14 20.40 13.47
C PHE A 286 6.76 21.52 14.45
N GLU A 287 7.74 22.33 14.87
CA GLU A 287 7.56 23.41 15.86
C GLU A 287 7.23 24.78 15.23
N GLY A 288 7.19 24.86 13.91
CA GLY A 288 6.86 26.08 13.19
C GLY A 288 5.36 26.33 13.06
N ASN A 289 5.00 27.48 12.48
CA ASN A 289 3.61 27.77 12.14
C ASN A 289 3.14 26.90 10.96
N PRO A 290 1.89 26.39 10.97
CA PRO A 290 1.30 25.68 9.84
C PRO A 290 1.51 26.46 8.53
N PRO A 291 1.87 25.77 7.43
CA PRO A 291 2.16 26.46 6.19
C PRO A 291 0.87 27.04 5.56
N GLU A 292 1.00 28.14 4.80
CA GLU A 292 -0.13 28.65 4.01
C GLU A 292 -0.57 27.64 2.93
N VAL A 293 0.40 26.90 2.37
CA VAL A 293 0.18 25.86 1.37
C VAL A 293 1.03 24.63 1.71
N ALA A 294 0.37 23.50 1.98
CA ALA A 294 1.03 22.21 2.09
C ALA A 294 1.19 21.56 0.71
N TYR A 295 2.35 20.97 0.47
CA TYR A 295 2.66 20.19 -0.72
C TYR A 295 2.83 18.73 -0.32
N LEU A 296 1.84 17.91 -0.69
CA LEU A 296 1.86 16.48 -0.40
C LEU A 296 2.34 15.69 -1.61
N VAL A 297 3.31 14.81 -1.38
CA VAL A 297 3.89 13.91 -2.38
C VAL A 297 3.77 12.44 -1.94
N ASP A 298 4.14 11.53 -2.85
CA ASP A 298 4.15 10.08 -2.61
C ASP A 298 4.98 9.74 -1.37
N GLY A 299 4.41 8.94 -0.45
CA GLY A 299 5.06 8.57 0.81
C GLY A 299 6.34 7.76 0.62
N GLY A 300 6.55 7.20 -0.57
CA GLY A 300 7.70 6.42 -0.95
C GLY A 300 8.99 7.22 -0.92
N VAL A 301 8.95 8.56 -0.84
CA VAL A 301 10.16 9.37 -0.62
C VAL A 301 10.71 9.26 0.81
N ILE A 302 9.88 8.88 1.78
CA ILE A 302 10.26 8.71 3.20
C ILE A 302 10.14 7.25 3.67
N SER A 303 9.05 6.56 3.33
CA SER A 303 8.76 5.20 3.79
C SER A 303 7.94 4.47 2.72
N ASN A 304 8.63 3.69 1.89
CA ASN A 304 8.01 2.93 0.80
C ASN A 304 7.33 1.66 1.30
N PHE A 305 7.76 1.14 2.46
CA PHE A 305 7.24 -0.05 3.10
C PHE A 305 7.02 0.19 4.60
N PRO A 306 5.85 0.73 5.00
CA PRO A 306 5.57 1.20 6.36
C PRO A 306 5.24 0.05 7.32
N ILE A 307 6.14 -0.92 7.40
CA ILE A 307 5.97 -2.17 8.17
C ILE A 307 5.90 -1.95 9.68
N ASP A 308 6.43 -0.82 10.14
CA ASP A 308 6.45 -0.39 11.52
C ASP A 308 5.14 0.27 11.97
N VAL A 309 4.22 0.58 11.06
CA VAL A 309 3.06 1.45 11.36
C VAL A 309 2.10 0.87 12.39
N PHE A 310 1.99 -0.46 12.47
CA PHE A 310 1.16 -1.17 13.45
C PHE A 310 1.99 -1.76 14.60
N HIS A 311 3.29 -1.46 14.66
CA HIS A 311 4.17 -2.01 15.68
C HIS A 311 3.91 -1.40 17.06
N SER A 312 3.57 -2.24 18.04
CA SER A 312 3.44 -1.85 19.45
C SER A 312 4.72 -2.22 20.22
N ARG A 313 5.39 -1.24 20.82
CA ARG A 313 6.61 -1.46 21.62
C ARG A 313 6.33 -1.99 23.02
N ASP A 314 5.14 -1.70 23.54
CA ASP A 314 4.81 -1.93 24.95
C ASP A 314 3.96 -3.20 25.14
N SER A 315 3.65 -3.94 24.07
CA SER A 315 2.79 -5.11 24.17
C SER A 315 3.05 -6.17 23.09
N ILE A 316 2.80 -7.44 23.44
CA ILE A 316 2.83 -8.54 22.47
C ILE A 316 1.60 -8.44 21.58
N PRO A 317 1.73 -8.35 20.25
CA PRO A 317 0.59 -8.17 19.35
C PRO A 317 -0.36 -9.38 19.39
N LEU A 318 -1.66 -9.14 19.21
CA LEU A 318 -2.70 -10.19 19.16
C LEU A 318 -2.84 -10.81 17.75
N CYS A 319 -2.33 -10.13 16.73
CA CYS A 319 -2.24 -10.65 15.37
C CYS A 319 -0.89 -10.26 14.75
N PRO A 320 -0.33 -11.07 13.86
CA PRO A 320 0.92 -10.73 13.20
C PRO A 320 0.70 -9.66 12.13
N THR A 321 1.75 -8.90 11.85
CA THR A 321 1.79 -7.97 10.71
C THR A 321 2.46 -8.64 9.52
N PHE A 322 1.69 -8.97 8.48
CA PHE A 322 2.23 -9.50 7.24
C PHE A 322 2.58 -8.39 6.28
N GLY A 323 3.77 -8.49 5.70
CA GLY A 323 4.27 -7.53 4.73
C GLY A 323 4.57 -8.17 3.38
N VAL A 324 4.32 -7.44 2.30
CA VAL A 324 4.75 -7.88 0.96
C VAL A 324 5.51 -6.76 0.25
N LYS A 325 6.70 -7.12 -0.24
CA LYS A 325 7.61 -6.24 -0.98
C LYS A 325 7.68 -6.63 -2.46
N LEU A 326 7.86 -5.66 -3.34
CA LEU A 326 7.92 -5.82 -4.80
C LEU A 326 9.35 -5.85 -5.34
N ASP A 327 10.34 -5.46 -4.52
CA ASP A 327 11.76 -5.50 -4.87
C ASP A 327 12.61 -6.05 -3.70
N ILE A 328 13.68 -6.76 -4.05
CA ILE A 328 14.62 -7.45 -3.17
C ILE A 328 16.00 -6.75 -3.17
N SER A 329 16.12 -5.59 -3.83
CA SER A 329 17.43 -5.06 -4.22
C SER A 329 18.14 -4.22 -3.13
N ARG A 330 18.59 -4.88 -2.06
CA ARG A 330 19.75 -4.43 -1.26
C ARG A 330 20.90 -5.43 -1.22
N LYS A 331 20.91 -6.38 -2.16
CA LYS A 331 21.98 -7.39 -2.31
C LYS A 331 23.21 -6.91 -3.08
N LYS A 332 23.15 -5.74 -3.71
CA LYS A 332 24.23 -5.15 -4.50
C LYS A 332 24.43 -3.69 -4.10
N ALA A 333 25.68 -3.26 -4.00
CA ALA A 333 26.01 -1.85 -3.87
C ALA A 333 25.60 -1.10 -5.15
N SER A 334 25.07 0.12 -4.99
CA SER A 334 24.89 1.03 -6.13
C SER A 334 26.26 1.42 -6.69
N THR A 335 26.41 1.44 -8.00
CA THR A 335 27.54 2.11 -8.64
C THR A 335 27.26 3.62 -8.72
N VAL A 336 28.31 4.43 -8.74
CA VAL A 336 28.21 5.90 -8.81
C VAL A 336 29.19 6.37 -9.87
N ASP A 337 28.86 6.06 -11.13
CA ASP A 337 29.72 6.33 -12.29
C ASP A 337 29.30 7.60 -13.04
N SER A 338 28.09 8.11 -12.75
CA SER A 338 27.53 9.31 -13.38
C SER A 338 26.75 10.18 -12.39
N ILE A 339 26.46 11.43 -12.78
CA ILE A 339 25.59 12.32 -12.00
C ILE A 339 24.18 11.74 -11.82
N SER A 340 23.68 11.00 -12.81
CA SER A 340 22.41 10.30 -12.76
C SER A 340 22.42 9.20 -11.69
N ASP A 341 23.50 8.43 -11.64
CA ASP A 341 23.66 7.36 -10.64
C ASP A 341 23.82 7.94 -9.23
N TYR A 342 24.57 9.04 -9.09
CA TYR A 342 24.70 9.78 -7.83
C TYR A 342 23.34 10.27 -7.31
N LEU A 343 22.55 10.96 -8.13
CA LEU A 343 21.21 11.44 -7.77
C LEU A 343 20.28 10.29 -7.40
N THR A 344 20.35 9.18 -8.14
CA THR A 344 19.56 7.98 -7.86
C THR A 344 19.98 7.35 -6.53
N ALA A 345 21.28 7.28 -6.23
CA ALA A 345 21.80 6.72 -4.98
C ALA A 345 21.40 7.56 -3.75
N LEU A 346 21.39 8.90 -3.87
CA LEU A 346 20.90 9.79 -2.81
C LEU A 346 19.44 9.50 -2.46
N VAL A 347 18.56 9.48 -3.47
CA VAL A 347 17.13 9.19 -3.25
C VAL A 347 16.93 7.79 -2.66
N LYS A 348 17.61 6.76 -3.21
CA LYS A 348 17.55 5.39 -2.66
C LYS A 348 17.95 5.34 -1.18
N THR A 349 18.96 6.11 -0.78
CA THR A 349 19.45 6.13 0.61
C THR A 349 18.39 6.66 1.56
N THR A 350 17.70 7.75 1.21
CA THR A 350 16.61 8.32 2.02
C THR A 350 15.46 7.33 2.18
N ILE A 351 15.01 6.73 1.08
CA ILE A 351 13.86 5.81 1.06
C ILE A 351 14.14 4.55 1.85
N HIS A 352 15.35 3.99 1.71
CA HIS A 352 15.68 2.70 2.30
C HIS A 352 15.96 2.80 3.80
N THR A 353 16.58 3.88 4.27
CA THR A 353 17.15 3.91 5.63
C THR A 353 16.11 3.71 6.72
N ASN A 354 14.93 4.34 6.64
CA ASN A 354 13.92 4.23 7.68
C ASN A 354 13.41 2.78 7.85
N ASP A 355 12.91 2.20 6.76
CA ASP A 355 12.27 0.88 6.79
C ASP A 355 13.29 -0.23 7.11
N TYR A 356 14.53 -0.15 6.60
CA TYR A 356 15.57 -1.14 6.92
C TYR A 356 16.09 -1.01 8.35
N THR A 357 16.15 0.19 8.92
CA THR A 357 16.58 0.36 10.32
C THR A 357 15.59 -0.31 11.26
N PHE A 358 14.28 -0.18 10.98
CA PHE A 358 13.26 -0.91 11.74
C PHE A 358 13.43 -2.43 11.63
N LEU A 359 13.59 -2.96 10.40
CA LEU A 359 13.75 -4.40 10.17
C LEU A 359 15.04 -4.99 10.76
N LEU A 360 16.10 -4.19 10.85
CA LEU A 360 17.35 -4.60 11.51
C LEU A 360 17.19 -4.71 13.03
N ASN A 361 16.37 -3.84 13.62
CA ASN A 361 16.12 -3.82 15.06
C ASN A 361 15.00 -4.79 15.49
N ASN A 362 14.20 -5.29 14.55
CA ASN A 362 13.07 -6.19 14.77
C ASN A 362 13.15 -7.38 13.82
N ASP A 363 14.14 -8.24 14.04
CA ASP A 363 14.50 -9.34 13.14
C ASP A 363 13.40 -10.39 12.96
N ASP A 364 12.46 -10.49 13.89
CA ASP A 364 11.29 -11.38 13.82
C ASP A 364 10.36 -11.04 12.65
N TYR A 365 10.25 -9.76 12.26
CA TYR A 365 9.49 -9.35 11.08
C TYR A 365 10.00 -9.98 9.78
N LYS A 366 11.26 -10.43 9.71
CA LYS A 366 11.78 -11.16 8.54
C LYS A 366 11.02 -12.45 8.25
N GLN A 367 10.34 -13.02 9.24
CA GLN A 367 9.50 -14.22 9.08
C GLN A 367 8.08 -13.89 8.58
N LEU A 368 7.69 -12.61 8.64
CA LEU A 368 6.34 -12.14 8.30
C LEU A 368 6.29 -11.38 6.96
N ILE A 369 7.45 -11.21 6.32
CA ILE A 369 7.60 -10.45 5.09
C ILE A 369 7.96 -11.39 3.95
N THR A 370 7.19 -11.32 2.88
CA THR A 370 7.53 -11.98 1.61
C THR A 370 7.90 -10.97 0.53
N TYR A 371 8.60 -11.46 -0.49
CA TYR A 371 9.07 -10.68 -1.62
C TYR A 371 8.52 -11.29 -2.90
N ILE A 372 7.88 -10.46 -3.71
CA ILE A 372 7.44 -10.85 -5.05
C ILE A 372 8.57 -10.48 -6.01
N ASP A 373 9.20 -11.49 -6.60
CA ASP A 373 10.18 -11.27 -7.66
C ASP A 373 9.47 -10.78 -8.94
N THR A 374 9.59 -9.47 -9.18
CA THR A 374 9.05 -8.79 -10.37
C THR A 374 10.02 -8.76 -11.55
N SER A 375 11.27 -9.21 -11.35
CA SER A 375 12.35 -9.18 -12.36
C SER A 375 12.30 -10.36 -13.34
N GLN A 376 11.69 -11.48 -12.94
CA GLN A 376 11.52 -12.63 -13.82
C GLN A 376 10.52 -12.33 -14.93
N LYS A 377 11.06 -11.93 -16.10
CA LYS A 377 10.31 -11.94 -17.36
C LYS A 377 9.96 -13.37 -17.72
N TYR A 378 8.73 -13.77 -17.45
CA TYR A 378 8.20 -15.04 -17.96
C TYR A 378 8.08 -14.98 -19.49
N VAL A 379 8.94 -15.72 -20.20
CA VAL A 379 8.83 -15.94 -21.66
C VAL A 379 7.88 -17.11 -21.89
N PRO A 380 6.73 -16.92 -22.56
CA PRO A 380 5.75 -17.97 -22.72
C PRO A 380 6.27 -19.06 -23.65
N ASN A 381 6.28 -20.32 -23.16
CA ASN A 381 6.26 -21.46 -24.07
C ASN A 381 4.91 -21.44 -24.78
N ASN A 382 4.95 -21.26 -26.10
CA ASN A 382 3.79 -21.22 -26.99
C ASN A 382 2.98 -22.53 -26.86
N LYS A 383 1.93 -22.51 -26.03
CA LYS A 383 0.70 -23.30 -26.13
C LYS A 383 -0.27 -22.79 -25.04
N ASN A 384 -1.31 -22.07 -25.48
CA ASN A 384 -2.43 -21.49 -24.70
C ASN A 384 -2.24 -20.09 -24.07
N LYS A 385 -2.72 -19.07 -24.80
CA LYS A 385 -2.72 -17.63 -24.45
C LYS A 385 -3.50 -17.27 -23.17
N SER A 386 -4.33 -18.14 -22.61
CA SER A 386 -5.09 -17.86 -21.38
C SER A 386 -4.30 -18.10 -20.08
N ASN A 387 -3.23 -18.88 -20.12
CA ASN A 387 -2.43 -19.23 -18.93
C ASN A 387 -1.36 -18.17 -18.56
N ASN A 388 -1.19 -17.12 -19.37
CA ASN A 388 -0.09 -16.17 -19.24
C ASN A 388 -0.32 -15.03 -18.23
N ILE A 389 -1.57 -14.73 -17.86
CA ILE A 389 -1.90 -13.64 -16.92
C ILE A 389 -1.87 -14.17 -15.47
N LEU A 390 -2.40 -15.39 -15.26
CA LEU A 390 -2.33 -16.18 -14.03
C LEU A 390 -0.94 -16.25 -13.38
N ARG A 391 0.08 -16.63 -14.15
CA ARG A 391 1.46 -16.80 -13.64
C ARG A 391 2.19 -15.47 -13.40
N ARG A 392 1.73 -14.40 -14.06
CA ARG A 392 2.23 -13.03 -13.89
C ARG A 392 1.74 -12.38 -12.57
N ILE A 393 0.64 -12.89 -12.01
CA ILE A 393 0.00 -12.41 -10.77
C ILE A 393 0.58 -13.08 -9.53
N LEU A 394 1.02 -14.33 -9.64
CA LEU A 394 1.36 -15.14 -8.48
C LEU A 394 2.85 -15.18 -8.17
N GLY A 395 3.71 -14.83 -9.14
CA GLY A 395 5.16 -15.01 -9.01
C GLY A 395 5.55 -16.48 -8.78
N PRO A 396 6.84 -16.84 -8.87
CA PRO A 396 7.31 -18.06 -8.25
C PRO A 396 7.44 -17.76 -6.75
N VAL A 397 6.40 -18.06 -5.96
CA VAL A 397 6.56 -18.11 -4.51
C VAL A 397 7.44 -19.33 -4.22
N ILE A 398 8.72 -19.06 -3.99
CA ILE A 398 9.73 -20.07 -3.65
C ILE A 398 9.29 -20.75 -2.33
N ASN A 399 9.40 -22.08 -2.32
CA ASN A 399 9.11 -22.99 -1.21
C ASN A 399 9.58 -22.53 0.17
#